data_AF-A0A3D4A085-F1
#
_entry.id   AF-A0A3D4A085-F1
#
_cell.length_a   1.000
_cell.length_b   1.000
_cell.length_c   1.000
_cell.angle_alpha   90.00
_cell.angle_beta   90.00
_cell.angle_gamma   90.00
#
_symmetry.space_group_name_H-M   'P 1'
#
loop_
_entity.id
_entity.type
_entity.pdbx_description
1 polymer ?
#
loop_
_entity_poly.entity_id
_entity_poly.type
_entity_poly.pdbx_seq_one_letter_code
_entity_poly.pdbx_strand_id
1 'polypeptide(L)'
;FSGKLQSGRGYGESPLVDGRYLICTPGGDDAMIVALEKTTGELVWSTPAPELGNKGGDGASFSSIIKSRIGNIDQYVQLIGRGLIGVAADDGRLLWGYNDICADIVNIPTPIAKGNFVFSANGYNAGSVLLELQPDQENGINATEVYRLNGNTFQNHHGGVIELNNHIYGGHGSNNGLPTCLKLENGKINWKRRGPGVGSASVIYADNRFVFRYQNGVVALIEANTEGFSVRGKWQIPGAGGDSWSHPVIANKTLLLREQGNIHALSVGKGSLSGVARRVNLPDALPVTMAILLRQNEIGHQSLAVQHADDDDNKPLIYHSYLYDVPDIKSTLTTPFVTLKGGATTPFDPDALETLGKIDTPFVLNLTGVNVAARLFIQLEGIKSLYGLDLQFCTGLDSAALQAISQLSQLRTLNMAGSDVTDDALQHLASSKTLRALDLENCEQISDASMSHISKMSQLQFLDLKKTAFEKLKITDQALISLSPLESLEYLNLYGNRVSDSGMVHVAKLDKLQFLDLSLVGITDKGVQALQPLSNLRSLKLLYNTGFAGPKLTDACMSTLADFKRLNHLNIVGANVTSDSTDTFKSLKRLTQLELQYTGFNASDIEKIQMYLPDTLIVK
;
A
#
# COMPACT_ATOMS: atom_id res chain seq x y z
N PHE A 1 9.67 -37.65 -14.14
CA PHE A 1 10.77 -36.75 -13.72
C PHE A 1 11.07 -36.75 -12.22
N SER A 2 10.34 -37.50 -11.36
CA SER A 2 10.60 -37.55 -9.90
C SER A 2 10.73 -36.16 -9.25
N GLY A 3 9.81 -35.26 -9.62
CA GLY A 3 9.91 -33.84 -9.32
C GLY A 3 9.93 -33.55 -7.81
N LYS A 4 10.71 -32.54 -7.44
CA LYS A 4 10.84 -32.05 -6.05
C LYS A 4 10.59 -30.55 -6.03
N LEU A 5 10.08 -30.08 -4.90
CA LEU A 5 9.82 -28.67 -4.64
C LEU A 5 10.68 -28.22 -3.47
N GLN A 6 11.32 -27.06 -3.60
CA GLN A 6 12.11 -26.44 -2.52
C GLN A 6 11.35 -26.37 -1.20
N SER A 7 10.07 -25.98 -1.27
CA SER A 7 9.27 -25.63 -0.09
C SER A 7 8.15 -26.61 0.24
N GLY A 8 7.95 -27.63 -0.60
CA GLY A 8 6.76 -28.50 -0.54
C GLY A 8 5.43 -27.80 -0.86
N ARG A 9 5.45 -26.50 -1.16
CA ARG A 9 4.28 -25.74 -1.63
C ARG A 9 4.22 -25.88 -3.15
N GLY A 10 3.08 -26.33 -3.68
CA GLY A 10 2.91 -26.80 -5.07
C GLY A 10 3.52 -25.90 -6.16
N TYR A 11 3.71 -26.47 -7.35
CA TYR A 11 4.30 -25.77 -8.50
C TYR A 11 3.59 -24.44 -8.81
N GLY A 12 4.38 -23.38 -8.99
CA GLY A 12 3.89 -22.04 -9.29
C GLY A 12 4.56 -21.34 -10.46
N GLU A 13 5.49 -22.00 -11.15
CA GLU A 13 6.11 -21.46 -12.36
C GLU A 13 5.06 -21.30 -13.48
N SER A 14 5.32 -20.37 -14.40
CA SER A 14 4.69 -20.33 -15.72
C SER A 14 5.65 -20.95 -16.73
N PRO A 15 5.38 -22.15 -17.27
CA PRO A 15 6.26 -22.79 -18.25
C PRO A 15 6.48 -21.92 -19.49
N LEU A 16 7.68 -21.99 -20.05
CA LEU A 16 8.07 -21.22 -21.24
C LEU A 16 7.79 -22.03 -22.51
N VAL A 17 7.12 -21.43 -23.48
CA VAL A 17 7.01 -21.98 -24.84
C VAL A 17 8.01 -21.28 -25.74
N ASP A 18 8.93 -22.06 -26.32
CA ASP A 18 9.96 -21.56 -27.24
C ASP A 18 9.97 -22.40 -28.52
N GLY A 19 9.36 -21.87 -29.59
CA GLY A 19 9.21 -22.58 -30.85
C GLY A 19 8.39 -23.87 -30.69
N ARG A 20 9.04 -25.03 -30.85
CA ARG A 20 8.45 -26.37 -30.66
C ARG A 20 8.56 -26.88 -29.21
N TYR A 21 9.39 -26.25 -28.38
CA TYR A 21 9.65 -26.73 -27.02
C TYR A 21 8.71 -26.11 -26.00
N LEU A 22 8.34 -26.93 -25.01
CA LEU A 22 7.79 -26.53 -23.72
C LEU A 22 8.89 -26.76 -22.68
N ILE A 23 9.38 -25.67 -22.08
CA ILE A 23 10.42 -25.71 -21.06
C ILE A 23 9.77 -25.54 -19.68
N CYS A 24 10.06 -26.46 -18.77
CA CYS A 24 9.54 -26.44 -17.40
C CYS A 24 10.56 -26.97 -16.39
N THR A 25 10.27 -26.77 -15.10
CA THR A 25 11.13 -27.11 -13.98
C THR A 25 10.48 -28.19 -13.11
N PRO A 26 10.56 -29.49 -13.46
CA PRO A 26 10.07 -30.54 -12.58
C PRO A 26 10.82 -30.59 -11.24
N GLY A 27 12.09 -30.19 -11.22
CA GLY A 27 12.90 -30.10 -10.01
C GLY A 27 13.46 -31.43 -9.50
N GLY A 28 13.48 -32.48 -10.33
CA GLY A 28 14.07 -33.77 -9.94
C GLY A 28 15.60 -33.74 -10.01
N ASP A 29 16.27 -34.69 -9.34
CA ASP A 29 17.75 -34.75 -9.32
C ASP A 29 18.35 -34.96 -10.71
N ASP A 30 17.71 -35.77 -11.55
CA ASP A 30 18.13 -36.00 -12.95
C ASP A 30 17.36 -35.13 -13.97
N ALA A 31 16.42 -34.31 -13.50
CA ALA A 31 15.48 -33.56 -14.34
C ALA A 31 15.04 -32.27 -13.63
N MET A 32 16.01 -31.41 -13.33
CA MET A 32 15.78 -30.09 -12.74
C MET A 32 14.99 -29.21 -13.71
N ILE A 33 15.49 -29.08 -14.95
CA ILE A 33 14.82 -28.43 -16.08
C ILE A 33 14.68 -29.46 -17.20
N VAL A 34 13.56 -29.42 -17.93
CA VAL A 34 13.34 -30.27 -19.10
C VAL A 34 12.82 -29.46 -20.27
N ALA A 35 13.17 -29.88 -21.48
CA ALA A 35 12.46 -29.50 -22.70
C ALA A 35 11.61 -30.67 -23.18
N LEU A 36 10.34 -30.38 -23.44
CA LEU A 36 9.39 -31.32 -24.02
C LEU A 36 8.94 -30.82 -25.39
N GLU A 37 8.57 -31.74 -26.27
CA GLU A 37 7.78 -31.38 -27.44
C GLU A 37 6.44 -30.80 -27.00
N LYS A 38 6.16 -29.54 -27.34
CA LYS A 38 4.98 -28.84 -26.80
C LYS A 38 3.64 -29.49 -27.18
N THR A 39 3.61 -30.28 -28.26
CA THR A 39 2.39 -30.93 -28.77
C THR A 39 2.21 -32.36 -28.27
N THR A 40 3.31 -33.06 -27.95
CA THR A 40 3.24 -34.49 -27.55
C THR A 40 3.62 -34.70 -26.09
N GLY A 41 4.37 -33.79 -25.47
CA GLY A 41 4.93 -33.93 -24.14
C GLY A 41 6.15 -34.86 -24.09
N GLU A 42 6.65 -35.34 -25.23
CA GLU A 42 7.82 -36.20 -25.29
C GLU A 42 9.09 -35.46 -24.87
N LEU A 43 9.95 -36.13 -24.11
CA LEU A 43 11.22 -35.56 -23.64
C LEU A 43 12.19 -35.33 -24.80
N VAL A 44 12.68 -34.10 -24.92
CA VAL A 44 13.74 -33.73 -25.87
C VAL A 44 15.10 -33.80 -25.17
N TRP A 45 15.23 -33.11 -24.04
CA TRP A 45 16.41 -33.14 -23.17
C TRP A 45 16.04 -32.82 -21.72
N SER A 46 16.91 -33.19 -20.78
CA SER A 46 16.79 -32.89 -19.35
C SER A 46 18.13 -32.44 -18.76
N THR A 47 18.10 -31.43 -17.90
CA THR A 47 19.25 -30.98 -17.11
C THR A 47 19.22 -31.59 -15.71
N PRO A 48 20.28 -32.24 -15.23
CA PRO A 48 20.36 -32.69 -13.84
C PRO A 48 20.45 -31.49 -12.87
N ALA A 49 20.07 -31.72 -11.62
CA ALA A 49 20.20 -30.72 -10.56
C ALA A 49 21.68 -30.36 -10.34
N PRO A 50 22.03 -29.07 -10.35
CA PRO A 50 23.41 -28.65 -10.16
C PRO A 50 23.80 -28.67 -8.68
N GLU A 51 25.05 -29.02 -8.39
CA GLU A 51 25.62 -28.93 -7.04
C GLU A 51 26.06 -27.47 -6.76
N LEU A 52 25.23 -26.70 -6.04
CA LEU A 52 25.45 -25.27 -5.83
C LEU A 52 25.28 -24.84 -4.38
N GLY A 53 26.38 -24.56 -3.68
CA GLY A 53 26.35 -23.93 -2.35
C GLY A 53 25.38 -24.60 -1.35
N ASN A 54 24.99 -23.86 -0.31
CA ASN A 54 24.12 -24.38 0.76
C ASN A 54 22.87 -23.54 1.03
N LYS A 55 22.74 -22.35 0.42
CA LYS A 55 21.53 -21.52 0.58
C LYS A 55 20.37 -22.08 -0.24
N GLY A 56 19.16 -21.98 0.32
CA GLY A 56 17.97 -22.54 -0.30
C GLY A 56 17.87 -24.07 -0.15
N GLY A 57 16.86 -24.63 -0.81
CA GLY A 57 16.55 -26.06 -0.79
C GLY A 57 16.51 -26.65 -2.19
N ASP A 58 16.58 -27.96 -2.31
CA ASP A 58 16.63 -28.63 -3.61
C ASP A 58 15.27 -28.61 -4.34
N GLY A 59 15.34 -28.68 -5.67
CA GLY A 59 14.17 -28.79 -6.54
C GLY A 59 13.64 -27.47 -7.08
N ALA A 60 12.43 -27.54 -7.62
CA ALA A 60 11.77 -26.43 -8.27
C ALA A 60 11.29 -25.38 -7.25
N SER A 61 11.24 -24.12 -7.70
CA SER A 61 10.69 -23.01 -6.93
C SER A 61 9.58 -22.31 -7.71
N PHE A 62 9.20 -21.10 -7.31
CA PHE A 62 8.06 -20.37 -7.91
C PHE A 62 8.47 -19.52 -9.13
N SER A 63 9.77 -19.25 -9.29
CA SER A 63 10.30 -18.46 -10.41
C SER A 63 10.02 -19.12 -11.76
N SER A 64 9.83 -18.30 -12.80
CA SER A 64 9.61 -18.77 -14.17
C SER A 64 10.86 -18.64 -15.03
N ILE A 65 10.98 -19.50 -16.02
CA ILE A 65 12.12 -19.54 -16.95
C ILE A 65 12.06 -18.36 -17.91
N ILE A 66 13.21 -17.70 -18.13
CA ILE A 66 13.39 -16.72 -19.21
C ILE A 66 14.41 -17.22 -20.23
N LYS A 67 14.31 -16.73 -21.47
CA LYS A 67 15.33 -16.98 -22.51
C LYS A 67 16.24 -15.76 -22.67
N SER A 68 17.53 -15.98 -22.82
CA SER A 68 18.50 -14.95 -23.20
C SER A 68 19.56 -15.52 -24.16
N ARG A 69 20.37 -14.64 -24.74
CA ARG A 69 21.48 -15.02 -25.63
C ARG A 69 22.75 -14.30 -25.23
N ILE A 70 23.85 -15.05 -25.11
CA ILE A 70 25.18 -14.54 -24.78
C ILE A 70 26.16 -14.98 -25.87
N GLY A 71 26.69 -14.00 -26.62
CA GLY A 71 27.39 -14.30 -27.87
C GLY A 71 26.50 -15.10 -28.83
N ASN A 72 26.89 -16.33 -29.14
CA ASN A 72 26.14 -17.25 -30.01
C ASN A 72 25.36 -18.34 -29.24
N ILE A 73 25.35 -18.28 -27.91
CA ILE A 73 24.72 -19.30 -27.06
C ILE A 73 23.34 -18.82 -26.64
N ASP A 74 22.30 -19.52 -27.09
CA ASP A 74 20.95 -19.39 -26.50
C ASP A 74 20.90 -20.15 -25.18
N GLN A 75 20.36 -19.52 -24.15
CA GLN A 75 20.21 -20.12 -22.83
C GLN A 75 18.84 -19.87 -22.22
N TYR A 76 18.45 -20.76 -21.33
CA TYR A 76 17.37 -20.56 -20.39
C TYR A 76 17.94 -20.22 -19.02
N VAL A 77 17.41 -19.17 -18.41
CA VAL A 77 17.79 -18.71 -17.07
C VAL A 77 16.65 -18.97 -16.11
N GLN A 78 16.94 -19.59 -14.98
CA GLN A 78 15.94 -19.98 -13.99
C GLN A 78 16.49 -19.83 -12.57
N LEU A 79 15.66 -19.30 -11.67
CA LEU A 79 15.92 -19.29 -10.23
C LEU A 79 15.25 -20.52 -9.61
N ILE A 80 16.01 -21.61 -9.54
CA ILE A 80 15.60 -22.86 -8.88
C ILE A 80 15.73 -22.73 -7.35
N GLY A 81 15.35 -23.77 -6.61
CA GLY A 81 15.43 -23.74 -5.14
C GLY A 81 16.84 -23.50 -4.60
N ARG A 82 17.86 -24.03 -5.31
CA ARG A 82 19.29 -23.94 -4.95
C ARG A 82 20.13 -23.20 -6.00
N GLY A 83 19.63 -22.11 -6.56
CA GLY A 83 20.47 -21.19 -7.33
C GLY A 83 19.75 -20.49 -8.47
N LEU A 84 20.35 -19.39 -8.91
CA LEU A 84 20.09 -18.84 -10.23
C LEU A 84 21.04 -19.53 -11.22
N ILE A 85 20.49 -20.17 -12.25
CA ILE A 85 21.26 -20.98 -13.18
C ILE A 85 20.97 -20.61 -14.62
N GLY A 86 21.95 -20.86 -15.49
CA GLY A 86 21.77 -20.84 -16.94
C GLY A 86 21.99 -22.24 -17.51
N VAL A 87 21.13 -22.65 -18.44
CA VAL A 87 21.24 -23.92 -19.18
C VAL A 87 21.16 -23.65 -20.67
N ALA A 88 21.93 -24.37 -21.49
CA ALA A 88 21.91 -24.17 -22.94
C ALA A 88 20.57 -24.62 -23.52
N ALA A 89 20.03 -23.85 -24.46
CA ALA A 89 18.69 -24.09 -24.98
C ALA A 89 18.60 -25.27 -25.96
N ASP A 90 19.72 -25.65 -26.56
CA ASP A 90 19.84 -26.70 -27.58
C ASP A 90 19.94 -28.10 -26.98
N ASP A 91 20.72 -28.28 -25.91
CA ASP A 91 21.00 -29.60 -25.32
C ASP A 91 20.76 -29.71 -23.81
N GLY A 92 20.40 -28.61 -23.14
CA GLY A 92 20.12 -28.59 -21.70
C GLY A 92 21.35 -28.68 -20.81
N ARG A 93 22.58 -28.57 -21.33
CA ARG A 93 23.78 -28.58 -20.47
C ARG A 93 23.80 -27.36 -19.55
N LEU A 94 24.30 -27.55 -18.33
CA LEU A 94 24.51 -26.46 -17.38
C LEU A 94 25.60 -25.52 -17.93
N LEU A 95 25.34 -24.21 -17.90
CA LEU A 95 26.27 -23.17 -18.34
C LEU A 95 26.94 -22.47 -17.16
N TRP A 96 26.16 -22.09 -16.15
CA TRP A 96 26.62 -21.39 -14.96
C TRP A 96 25.60 -21.52 -13.83
N GLY A 97 26.04 -21.25 -12.60
CA GLY A 97 25.18 -21.24 -11.43
C GLY A 97 25.64 -20.25 -10.36
N TYR A 98 24.67 -19.69 -9.64
CA TYR A 98 24.88 -18.69 -8.61
C TYR A 98 23.94 -18.94 -7.42
N ASN A 99 24.48 -19.44 -6.31
CA ASN A 99 23.67 -19.85 -5.14
C ASN A 99 23.18 -18.68 -4.29
N ASP A 100 23.92 -17.57 -4.30
CA ASP A 100 23.91 -16.64 -3.17
C ASP A 100 22.67 -15.73 -3.05
N ILE A 101 21.84 -15.70 -4.10
CA ILE A 101 20.55 -15.00 -4.18
C ILE A 101 19.36 -15.83 -3.63
N CYS A 102 19.60 -17.09 -3.26
CA CYS A 102 18.54 -17.96 -2.73
C CYS A 102 18.10 -17.53 -1.33
N ALA A 103 16.81 -17.73 -1.08
CA ALA A 103 16.21 -17.67 0.24
C ALA A 103 15.95 -19.09 0.74
N ASP A 104 16.01 -19.28 2.06
CA ASP A 104 15.80 -20.61 2.65
C ASP A 104 14.33 -21.05 2.64
N ILE A 105 13.40 -20.11 2.44
CA ILE A 105 11.97 -20.39 2.44
C ILE A 105 11.49 -20.78 1.04
N VAL A 106 11.48 -19.82 0.11
CA VAL A 106 11.05 -19.99 -1.29
C VAL A 106 11.74 -18.93 -2.16
N ASN A 107 11.99 -19.27 -3.42
CA ASN A 107 12.51 -18.36 -4.43
C ASN A 107 11.40 -18.04 -5.45
N ILE A 108 10.97 -16.79 -5.50
CA ILE A 108 9.72 -16.42 -6.19
C ILE A 108 9.93 -15.57 -7.43
N PRO A 109 10.73 -14.48 -7.40
CA PRO A 109 10.74 -13.57 -8.54
C PRO A 109 11.40 -14.18 -9.77
N THR A 110 10.79 -13.93 -10.93
CA THR A 110 11.38 -14.23 -12.24
C THR A 110 12.55 -13.28 -12.51
N PRO A 111 13.75 -13.78 -12.86
CA PRO A 111 14.88 -12.91 -13.21
C PRO A 111 14.60 -12.11 -14.49
N ILE A 112 15.42 -11.10 -14.75
CA ILE A 112 15.41 -10.33 -16.00
C ILE A 112 16.76 -10.48 -16.69
N ALA A 113 16.75 -10.66 -18.01
CA ALA A 113 17.94 -10.57 -18.85
C ALA A 113 17.91 -9.32 -19.72
N LYS A 114 19.05 -8.63 -19.82
CA LYS A 114 19.25 -7.48 -20.71
C LYS A 114 20.67 -7.47 -21.26
N GLY A 115 20.79 -7.74 -22.56
CA GLY A 115 22.11 -7.92 -23.19
C GLY A 115 22.89 -9.02 -22.47
N ASN A 116 24.09 -8.68 -22.00
CA ASN A 116 24.94 -9.61 -21.25
C ASN A 116 24.64 -9.67 -19.75
N PHE A 117 23.61 -8.98 -19.26
CA PHE A 117 23.32 -8.91 -17.83
C PHE A 117 22.10 -9.74 -17.45
N VAL A 118 22.18 -10.36 -16.27
CA VAL A 118 21.03 -10.98 -15.59
C VAL A 118 20.86 -10.34 -14.22
N PHE A 119 19.68 -9.74 -14.00
CA PHE A 119 19.27 -9.21 -12.71
C PHE A 119 18.32 -10.19 -12.03
N SER A 120 18.57 -10.46 -10.75
CA SER A 120 17.67 -11.27 -9.92
C SER A 120 17.50 -10.62 -8.55
N ALA A 121 16.29 -10.72 -8.02
CA ALA A 121 15.95 -10.25 -6.69
C ALA A 121 15.14 -11.35 -6.00
N ASN A 122 15.25 -11.43 -4.67
CA ASN A 122 14.53 -12.44 -3.92
C ASN A 122 14.20 -11.97 -2.51
N GLY A 123 13.11 -12.50 -1.96
CA GLY A 123 12.54 -12.08 -0.68
C GLY A 123 13.31 -12.63 0.51
N TYR A 124 12.69 -12.56 1.68
CA TYR A 124 13.23 -13.10 2.94
C TYR A 124 14.65 -12.66 3.24
N ASN A 125 14.95 -11.38 2.95
CA ASN A 125 16.24 -10.76 3.17
C ASN A 125 17.39 -11.24 2.26
N ALA A 126 17.11 -12.04 1.21
CA ALA A 126 18.12 -12.49 0.25
C ALA A 126 18.71 -11.35 -0.59
N GLY A 127 17.91 -10.33 -0.91
CA GLY A 127 18.38 -9.11 -1.57
C GLY A 127 18.24 -9.14 -3.08
N SER A 128 19.22 -8.57 -3.78
CA SER A 128 19.28 -8.60 -5.24
C SER A 128 20.71 -8.62 -5.77
N VAL A 129 20.90 -9.14 -6.98
CA VAL A 129 22.18 -9.26 -7.66
C VAL A 129 22.06 -8.86 -9.12
N LEU A 130 23.10 -8.23 -9.66
CA LEU A 130 23.35 -8.14 -11.08
C LEU A 130 24.56 -9.01 -11.44
N LEU A 131 24.37 -9.93 -12.38
CA LEU A 131 25.44 -10.73 -12.96
C LEU A 131 25.74 -10.24 -14.37
N GLU A 132 27.02 -10.17 -14.73
CA GLU A 132 27.49 -10.04 -16.10
C GLU A 132 27.89 -11.43 -16.61
N LEU A 133 27.40 -11.76 -17.80
CA LEU A 133 27.61 -13.04 -18.45
C LEU A 133 28.50 -12.86 -19.68
N GLN A 134 29.54 -13.69 -19.79
CA GLN A 134 30.47 -13.66 -20.91
C GLN A 134 30.74 -15.08 -21.42
N PRO A 135 30.79 -15.32 -22.75
CA PRO A 135 31.19 -16.63 -23.27
C PRO A 135 32.58 -17.00 -22.77
N ASP A 136 32.78 -18.27 -22.42
CA ASP A 136 34.11 -18.81 -22.15
C ASP A 136 34.71 -19.48 -23.41
N GLN A 137 35.87 -20.12 -23.25
CA GLN A 137 36.60 -20.76 -24.35
C GLN A 137 36.05 -22.15 -24.73
N GLU A 138 35.18 -22.73 -23.91
CA GLU A 138 34.68 -24.11 -24.03
C GLU A 138 33.17 -24.14 -24.33
N ASN A 139 32.67 -23.12 -25.03
CA ASN A 139 31.24 -22.95 -25.33
C ASN A 139 30.37 -22.82 -24.07
N GLY A 140 30.92 -22.51 -22.91
CA GLY A 140 30.21 -22.17 -21.68
C GLY A 140 30.04 -20.67 -21.49
N ILE A 141 29.58 -20.29 -20.30
CA ILE A 141 29.35 -18.89 -19.92
C ILE A 141 29.91 -18.68 -18.51
N ASN A 142 30.78 -17.69 -18.35
CA ASN A 142 31.19 -17.20 -17.03
C ASN A 142 30.19 -16.16 -16.52
N ALA A 143 29.77 -16.32 -15.27
CA ALA A 143 28.92 -15.37 -14.57
C ALA A 143 29.72 -14.63 -13.49
N THR A 144 29.83 -13.31 -13.62
CA THR A 144 30.55 -12.44 -12.67
C THR A 144 29.57 -11.53 -11.94
N GLU A 145 29.67 -11.46 -10.61
CA GLU A 145 28.90 -10.49 -9.82
C GLU A 145 29.37 -9.06 -10.13
N VAL A 146 28.47 -8.23 -10.64
CA VAL A 146 28.71 -6.78 -10.83
C VAL A 146 28.47 -6.06 -9.51
N TYR A 147 27.33 -6.34 -8.88
CA TYR A 147 27.03 -5.90 -7.53
C TYR A 147 25.99 -6.81 -6.88
N ARG A 148 25.92 -6.70 -5.55
CA ARG A 148 24.86 -7.24 -4.71
C ARG A 148 24.31 -6.17 -3.77
N LEU A 149 22.99 -6.18 -3.60
CA LEU A 149 22.30 -5.36 -2.61
C LEU A 149 21.75 -6.24 -1.51
N ASN A 150 21.97 -5.83 -0.26
CA ASN A 150 21.38 -6.48 0.91
C ASN A 150 19.85 -6.36 0.90
N GLY A 151 19.16 -7.26 1.61
CA GLY A 151 17.69 -7.28 1.66
C GLY A 151 17.03 -6.00 2.17
N ASN A 152 17.70 -5.22 3.01
CA ASN A 152 17.21 -3.91 3.46
C ASN A 152 17.38 -2.78 2.41
N THR A 153 18.27 -2.98 1.43
CA THR A 153 18.48 -2.03 0.32
C THR A 153 17.46 -2.28 -0.78
N PHE A 154 17.49 -3.47 -1.39
CA PHE A 154 16.47 -3.92 -2.35
C PHE A 154 16.31 -5.44 -2.28
N GLN A 155 15.06 -5.89 -2.33
CA GLN A 155 14.64 -7.28 -2.36
C GLN A 155 13.23 -7.27 -2.96
N ASN A 156 12.87 -8.29 -3.73
CA ASN A 156 11.51 -8.46 -4.23
C ASN A 156 10.97 -9.79 -3.71
N HIS A 157 9.75 -9.77 -3.16
CA HIS A 157 9.17 -10.96 -2.53
C HIS A 157 8.18 -11.66 -3.43
N HIS A 158 7.16 -10.94 -3.90
CA HIS A 158 6.16 -11.49 -4.83
C HIS A 158 6.16 -10.69 -6.12
N GLY A 159 5.85 -11.37 -7.22
CA GLY A 159 5.37 -10.74 -8.44
C GLY A 159 6.37 -9.94 -9.25
N GLY A 160 7.66 -10.12 -9.03
CA GLY A 160 8.72 -9.76 -9.98
C GLY A 160 9.06 -8.28 -10.05
N VAL A 161 9.86 -7.95 -11.06
CA VAL A 161 10.33 -6.61 -11.38
C VAL A 161 10.19 -6.35 -12.89
N ILE A 162 10.23 -5.08 -13.29
CA ILE A 162 10.22 -4.64 -14.68
C ILE A 162 11.52 -3.88 -14.95
N GLU A 163 12.21 -4.21 -16.04
CA GLU A 163 13.29 -3.39 -16.58
C GLU A 163 12.72 -2.45 -17.64
N LEU A 164 13.00 -1.16 -17.48
CA LEU A 164 12.61 -0.13 -18.43
C LEU A 164 13.71 0.94 -18.45
N ASN A 165 14.24 1.23 -19.65
CA ASN A 165 15.23 2.30 -19.86
C ASN A 165 16.40 2.25 -18.87
N ASN A 166 16.94 1.04 -18.63
CA ASN A 166 18.08 0.79 -17.76
C ASN A 166 17.82 1.01 -16.25
N HIS A 167 16.55 0.93 -15.86
CA HIS A 167 16.12 1.00 -14.49
C HIS A 167 15.22 -0.19 -14.17
N ILE A 168 15.31 -0.66 -12.93
CA ILE A 168 14.46 -1.71 -12.38
C ILE A 168 13.36 -1.08 -11.55
N TYR A 169 12.12 -1.49 -11.84
CA TYR A 169 10.91 -1.08 -11.13
C TYR A 169 10.26 -2.30 -10.47
N GLY A 170 9.88 -2.19 -9.19
CA GLY A 170 9.16 -3.26 -8.51
C GLY A 170 8.78 -2.96 -7.08
N GLY A 171 8.17 -3.95 -6.42
CA GLY A 171 7.79 -3.88 -5.01
C GLY A 171 8.94 -4.33 -4.11
N HIS A 172 9.52 -3.41 -3.34
CA HIS A 172 10.54 -3.70 -2.35
C HIS A 172 9.95 -4.22 -1.04
N GLY A 173 10.65 -5.21 -0.46
CA GLY A 173 10.47 -5.65 0.91
C GLY A 173 9.45 -6.79 1.02
N SER A 174 9.82 -7.81 1.78
CA SER A 174 8.95 -8.96 2.06
C SER A 174 7.73 -8.49 2.84
N ASN A 175 6.54 -8.75 2.30
CA ASN A 175 5.26 -8.30 2.83
C ASN A 175 5.10 -6.77 2.89
N ASN A 176 5.80 -6.03 2.01
CA ASN A 176 5.78 -4.56 2.00
C ASN A 176 5.34 -3.95 0.67
N GLY A 177 5.86 -4.48 -0.44
CA GLY A 177 5.44 -4.07 -1.79
C GLY A 177 5.74 -2.62 -2.13
N LEU A 178 6.76 -2.01 -1.51
CA LEU A 178 7.11 -0.60 -1.68
C LEU A 178 7.52 -0.30 -3.12
N PRO A 179 6.79 0.53 -3.90
CA PRO A 179 7.26 0.93 -5.20
C PRO A 179 8.67 1.50 -5.11
N THR A 180 9.56 0.93 -5.92
CA THR A 180 10.97 1.27 -5.94
C THR A 180 11.46 1.36 -7.36
N CYS A 181 12.31 2.35 -7.63
CA CYS A 181 13.12 2.45 -8.84
C CYS A 181 14.59 2.44 -8.45
N LEU A 182 15.39 1.65 -9.16
CA LEU A 182 16.84 1.64 -9.03
C LEU A 182 17.50 1.57 -10.39
N LYS A 183 18.70 2.12 -10.51
CA LYS A 183 19.50 2.07 -11.73
C LYS A 183 20.12 0.68 -11.88
N LEU A 184 19.86 0.03 -13.03
CA LEU A 184 20.28 -1.35 -13.27
C LEU A 184 21.80 -1.51 -13.13
N GLU A 185 22.60 -0.62 -13.71
CA GLU A 185 24.06 -0.72 -13.80
C GLU A 185 24.80 -0.81 -12.45
N ASN A 186 24.28 -0.16 -11.41
CA ASN A 186 25.03 0.01 -10.16
C ASN A 186 24.18 -0.14 -8.89
N GLY A 187 22.91 -0.50 -9.02
CA GLY A 187 22.03 -0.74 -7.88
C GLY A 187 21.62 0.51 -7.11
N LYS A 188 21.96 1.72 -7.59
CA LYS A 188 21.59 2.96 -6.91
C LYS A 188 20.06 3.11 -6.89
N ILE A 189 19.49 3.23 -5.69
CA ILE A 189 18.07 3.54 -5.53
C ILE A 189 17.82 4.99 -5.98
N ASN A 190 16.96 5.17 -6.96
CA ASN A 190 16.48 6.50 -7.40
C ASN A 190 15.44 7.01 -6.41
N TRP A 191 14.45 6.17 -6.12
CA TRP A 191 13.42 6.43 -5.11
C TRP A 191 12.85 5.10 -4.62
N LYS A 192 12.39 5.12 -3.37
CA LYS A 192 11.74 4.01 -2.69
C LYS A 192 10.82 4.62 -1.65
N ARG A 193 9.50 4.47 -1.81
CA ARG A 193 8.50 5.11 -0.93
C ARG A 193 7.20 4.33 -0.90
N ARG A 194 6.29 4.70 0.01
CA ARG A 194 4.99 4.05 0.19
C ARG A 194 4.14 4.17 -1.06
N GLY A 195 3.59 3.05 -1.51
CA GLY A 195 2.57 2.99 -2.55
C GLY A 195 1.15 2.92 -1.98
N PRO A 196 0.14 2.89 -2.85
CA PRO A 196 -1.28 2.96 -2.47
C PRO A 196 -1.85 1.70 -1.79
N GLY A 197 -1.10 0.60 -1.73
CA GLY A 197 -1.50 -0.63 -1.04
C GLY A 197 -0.43 -1.13 -0.06
N VAL A 198 -0.74 -2.23 0.64
CA VAL A 198 0.13 -2.82 1.67
C VAL A 198 0.34 -4.31 1.42
N GLY A 199 1.38 -4.87 2.04
CA GLY A 199 1.80 -6.24 1.79
C GLY A 199 2.62 -6.35 0.50
N SER A 200 3.01 -7.58 0.13
CA SER A 200 3.81 -7.82 -1.08
C SER A 200 3.10 -7.31 -2.34
N ALA A 201 3.84 -6.85 -3.36
CA ALA A 201 3.25 -6.31 -4.57
C ALA A 201 3.84 -6.91 -5.83
N SER A 202 2.96 -7.36 -6.72
CA SER A 202 3.29 -7.75 -8.09
C SER A 202 3.15 -6.59 -9.05
N VAL A 203 4.02 -6.51 -10.05
CA VAL A 203 4.03 -5.42 -11.03
C VAL A 203 4.01 -5.95 -12.46
N ILE A 204 3.22 -5.29 -13.31
CA ILE A 204 3.32 -5.40 -14.78
C ILE A 204 3.39 -4.00 -15.38
N TYR A 205 3.84 -3.90 -16.63
CA TYR A 205 3.94 -2.64 -17.36
C TYR A 205 3.29 -2.76 -18.74
N ALA A 206 2.41 -1.82 -19.06
CA ALA A 206 1.74 -1.72 -20.35
C ALA A 206 1.32 -0.27 -20.63
N ASP A 207 1.40 0.16 -21.89
CA ASP A 207 0.94 1.48 -22.34
C ASP A 207 1.43 2.64 -21.45
N ASN A 208 2.75 2.65 -21.21
CA ASN A 208 3.49 3.62 -20.40
C ASN A 208 3.07 3.73 -18.93
N ARG A 209 2.43 2.69 -18.39
CA ARG A 209 1.91 2.66 -17.03
C ARG A 209 2.22 1.34 -16.35
N PHE A 210 2.50 1.42 -15.05
CA PHE A 210 2.67 0.27 -14.19
C PHE A 210 1.32 -0.11 -13.57
N VAL A 211 1.02 -1.40 -13.49
CA VAL A 211 -0.09 -1.91 -12.68
C VAL A 211 0.52 -2.66 -11.51
N PHE A 212 0.36 -2.10 -10.31
CA PHE A 212 0.74 -2.73 -9.06
C PHE A 212 -0.47 -3.43 -8.46
N ARG A 213 -0.36 -4.73 -8.17
CA ARG A 213 -1.34 -5.47 -7.36
C ARG A 213 -0.70 -5.82 -6.03
N TYR A 214 -1.32 -5.38 -4.95
CA TYR A 214 -0.86 -5.55 -3.58
C TYR A 214 -1.54 -6.76 -2.91
N GLN A 215 -0.89 -7.30 -1.90
CA GLN A 215 -1.35 -8.45 -1.11
C GLN A 215 -2.65 -8.19 -0.35
N ASN A 216 -2.94 -6.93 -0.02
CA ASN A 216 -4.24 -6.57 0.56
C ASN A 216 -5.36 -6.43 -0.49
N GLY A 217 -5.13 -6.79 -1.75
CA GLY A 217 -6.13 -6.75 -2.82
C GLY A 217 -6.29 -5.39 -3.51
N VAL A 218 -5.52 -4.38 -3.12
CA VAL A 218 -5.48 -3.10 -3.84
C VAL A 218 -4.77 -3.29 -5.18
N VAL A 219 -5.38 -2.79 -6.26
CA VAL A 219 -4.71 -2.65 -7.55
C VAL A 219 -4.58 -1.17 -7.87
N ALA A 220 -3.39 -0.75 -8.29
CA ALA A 220 -3.07 0.63 -8.58
C ALA A 220 -2.44 0.78 -9.95
N LEU A 221 -2.91 1.79 -10.68
CA LEU A 221 -2.30 2.28 -11.89
C LEU A 221 -1.32 3.39 -11.53
N ILE A 222 -0.04 3.15 -11.78
CA ILE A 222 1.06 4.02 -11.39
C ILE A 222 1.76 4.52 -12.65
N GLU A 223 1.93 5.84 -12.75
CA GLU A 223 2.87 6.44 -13.69
C GLU A 223 4.17 6.73 -12.98
N ALA A 224 5.26 6.12 -13.43
CA ALA A 224 6.56 6.22 -12.78
C ALA A 224 7.68 6.50 -13.78
N ASN A 225 8.67 7.26 -13.33
CA ASN A 225 9.91 7.56 -14.05
C ASN A 225 11.11 7.49 -13.07
N THR A 226 12.27 8.02 -13.43
CA THR A 226 13.48 7.97 -12.58
C THR A 226 13.48 8.98 -11.43
N GLU A 227 12.56 9.93 -11.42
CA GLU A 227 12.42 10.96 -10.38
C GLU A 227 11.35 10.57 -9.34
N GLY A 228 10.34 9.82 -9.78
CA GLY A 228 9.27 9.42 -8.88
C GLY A 228 8.15 8.62 -9.52
N PHE A 229 7.04 8.54 -8.79
CA PHE A 229 5.79 8.04 -9.34
C PHE A 229 4.61 8.85 -8.83
N SER A 230 3.52 8.79 -9.60
CA SER A 230 2.19 9.30 -9.24
C SER A 230 1.16 8.18 -9.41
N VAL A 231 0.15 8.17 -8.55
CA VAL A 231 -0.96 7.21 -8.63
C VAL A 231 -2.04 7.82 -9.52
N ARG A 232 -2.38 7.15 -10.62
CA ARG A 232 -3.43 7.59 -11.56
C ARG A 232 -4.82 7.06 -11.20
N GLY A 233 -4.86 5.98 -10.46
CA GLY A 233 -6.07 5.38 -9.93
C GLY A 233 -5.71 4.16 -9.10
N LYS A 234 -6.58 3.83 -8.15
CA LYS A 234 -6.52 2.58 -7.40
C LYS A 234 -7.94 2.07 -7.20
N TRP A 235 -8.10 0.77 -7.04
CA TRP A 235 -9.35 0.18 -6.61
C TRP A 235 -9.08 -1.06 -5.77
N GLN A 236 -10.05 -1.44 -4.95
CA GLN A 236 -10.04 -2.69 -4.21
C GLN A 236 -10.65 -3.81 -5.07
N ILE A 237 -9.98 -4.96 -5.20
CA ILE A 237 -10.59 -6.09 -5.92
C ILE A 237 -11.81 -6.58 -5.10
N PRO A 238 -13.01 -6.69 -5.70
CA PRO A 238 -14.19 -7.18 -4.99
C PRO A 238 -13.98 -8.59 -4.43
N GLY A 239 -14.34 -8.79 -3.15
CA GLY A 239 -14.16 -10.07 -2.47
C GLY A 239 -12.72 -10.35 -2.00
N ALA A 240 -11.82 -9.37 -2.10
CA ALA A 240 -10.56 -9.39 -1.38
C ALA A 240 -10.79 -9.36 0.13
N GLY A 241 -9.87 -9.95 0.89
CA GLY A 241 -10.01 -10.14 2.35
C GLY A 241 -9.07 -11.22 2.90
N GLY A 242 -8.55 -12.09 2.02
CA GLY A 242 -7.39 -12.95 2.25
C GLY A 242 -6.15 -12.49 1.47
N ASP A 243 -5.11 -13.32 1.47
CA ASP A 243 -3.85 -13.01 0.79
C ASP A 243 -3.99 -12.96 -0.74
N SER A 244 -3.79 -11.78 -1.31
CA SER A 244 -3.87 -11.54 -2.74
C SER A 244 -2.48 -11.67 -3.38
N TRP A 245 -2.09 -12.88 -3.85
CA TRP A 245 -0.71 -13.10 -4.40
C TRP A 245 -0.57 -13.41 -5.90
N SER A 246 -1.65 -13.66 -6.65
CA SER A 246 -1.54 -13.95 -8.09
C SER A 246 -0.91 -12.81 -8.89
N HIS A 247 -0.03 -13.14 -9.83
CA HIS A 247 0.51 -12.16 -10.77
C HIS A 247 -0.60 -11.65 -11.73
N PRO A 248 -0.72 -10.34 -11.96
CA PRO A 248 -1.68 -9.79 -12.92
C PRO A 248 -1.22 -10.09 -14.35
N VAL A 249 -2.18 -10.29 -15.28
CA VAL A 249 -1.87 -10.59 -16.68
C VAL A 249 -2.69 -9.67 -17.58
N ILE A 250 -2.06 -9.13 -18.63
CA ILE A 250 -2.79 -8.45 -19.71
C ILE A 250 -2.76 -9.34 -20.95
N ALA A 251 -3.94 -9.70 -21.44
CA ALA A 251 -4.12 -10.45 -22.68
C ALA A 251 -5.28 -9.84 -23.48
N ASN A 252 -5.09 -9.64 -24.80
CA ASN A 252 -6.13 -9.11 -25.69
C ASN A 252 -6.83 -7.84 -25.14
N LYS A 253 -6.03 -6.87 -24.66
CA LYS A 253 -6.53 -5.61 -24.05
C LYS A 253 -7.39 -5.82 -22.80
N THR A 254 -7.27 -6.95 -22.12
CA THR A 254 -7.99 -7.28 -20.89
C THR A 254 -6.99 -7.55 -19.78
N LEU A 255 -7.12 -6.86 -18.65
CA LEU A 255 -6.44 -7.15 -17.40
C LEU A 255 -7.19 -8.27 -16.67
N LEU A 256 -6.50 -9.38 -16.43
CA LEU A 256 -6.99 -10.55 -15.73
C LEU A 256 -6.37 -10.60 -14.34
N LEU A 257 -7.22 -10.72 -13.31
CA LEU A 257 -6.83 -10.81 -11.91
C LEU A 257 -7.49 -12.03 -11.29
N ARG A 258 -6.70 -12.97 -10.79
CA ARG A 258 -7.22 -14.11 -10.02
C ARG A 258 -7.30 -13.71 -8.55
N GLU A 259 -8.49 -13.72 -7.97
CA GLU A 259 -8.67 -13.38 -6.56
C GLU A 259 -9.49 -14.45 -5.87
N GLN A 260 -8.86 -15.15 -4.93
CA GLN A 260 -9.45 -16.29 -4.24
C GLN A 260 -10.08 -17.30 -5.22
N GLY A 261 -11.41 -17.48 -5.15
CA GLY A 261 -12.19 -18.35 -6.04
C GLY A 261 -12.66 -17.70 -7.34
N ASN A 262 -12.27 -16.46 -7.63
CA ASN A 262 -12.77 -15.67 -8.76
C ASN A 262 -11.66 -15.28 -9.75
N ILE A 263 -12.04 -15.01 -11.00
CA ILE A 263 -11.22 -14.33 -11.99
C ILE A 263 -11.95 -13.06 -12.43
N HIS A 264 -11.34 -11.91 -12.20
CA HIS A 264 -11.82 -10.62 -12.65
C HIS A 264 -11.19 -10.29 -14.01
N ALA A 265 -12.00 -9.83 -14.95
CA ALA A 265 -11.58 -9.42 -16.28
C ALA A 265 -11.99 -7.96 -16.52
N LEU A 266 -11.01 -7.08 -16.67
CA LEU A 266 -11.22 -5.65 -16.87
C LEU A 266 -10.69 -5.25 -18.26
N SER A 267 -11.51 -4.59 -19.07
CA SER A 267 -11.00 -4.02 -20.32
C SER A 267 -10.08 -2.85 -20.03
N VAL A 268 -8.90 -2.87 -20.64
CA VAL A 268 -7.87 -1.80 -20.53
C VAL A 268 -7.55 -1.17 -21.90
N GLY A 269 -8.23 -1.59 -22.97
CA GLY A 269 -8.07 -1.01 -24.31
C GLY A 269 -9.03 0.14 -24.60
N LYS A 270 -8.65 1.05 -25.52
CA LYS A 270 -9.58 2.03 -26.10
C LYS A 270 -10.66 1.30 -26.91
N GLY A 271 -11.86 1.18 -26.33
CA GLY A 271 -13.06 0.61 -26.94
C GLY A 271 -14.20 0.58 -25.92
N SER A 272 -15.40 1.01 -26.34
CA SER A 272 -16.57 1.04 -25.48
C SER A 272 -16.93 -0.39 -25.03
N LEU A 273 -16.63 -0.72 -23.78
CA LEU A 273 -17.49 -1.69 -23.12
C LEU A 273 -18.81 -0.97 -22.85
N SER A 274 -19.83 -1.40 -23.59
CA SER A 274 -21.26 -1.33 -23.23
C SER A 274 -21.60 -2.18 -22.00
N GLY A 275 -20.59 -2.59 -21.22
CA GLY A 275 -20.80 -3.12 -19.89
C GLY A 275 -21.32 -1.98 -19.03
N VAL A 276 -22.55 -2.14 -18.55
CA VAL A 276 -23.11 -1.33 -17.48
C VAL A 276 -22.23 -1.54 -16.25
N ALA A 277 -21.09 -0.87 -16.20
CA ALA A 277 -20.64 -0.36 -14.92
C ALA A 277 -21.87 0.41 -14.42
N ARG A 278 -22.42 0.00 -13.27
CA ARG A 278 -23.24 0.91 -12.49
C ARG A 278 -22.32 2.10 -12.18
N ARG A 279 -22.15 3.02 -13.14
CA ARG A 279 -21.94 4.41 -12.84
C ARG A 279 -23.17 4.72 -12.03
N VAL A 280 -23.00 4.73 -10.72
CA VAL A 280 -23.97 5.39 -9.87
C VAL A 280 -24.14 6.75 -10.54
N ASN A 281 -25.35 7.04 -11.03
CA ASN A 281 -25.69 8.33 -11.62
C ASN A 281 -25.67 9.34 -10.46
N LEU A 282 -24.48 9.60 -9.95
CA LEU A 282 -24.22 10.60 -8.95
C LEU A 282 -24.15 11.92 -9.71
N PRO A 283 -24.96 12.91 -9.32
CA PRO A 283 -24.92 14.21 -9.98
C PRO A 283 -23.50 14.78 -9.87
N ASP A 284 -23.07 15.44 -10.95
CA ASP A 284 -21.87 16.26 -10.93
C ASP A 284 -21.96 17.25 -9.77
N ALA A 285 -20.85 17.44 -9.06
CA ALA A 285 -20.79 18.32 -7.90
C ALA A 285 -21.03 19.80 -8.26
N LEU A 286 -20.93 20.12 -9.55
CA LEU A 286 -20.97 21.48 -10.08
C LEU A 286 -22.12 21.66 -11.09
N PRO A 287 -22.64 22.88 -11.23
CA PRO A 287 -23.56 23.22 -12.31
C PRO A 287 -22.97 22.87 -13.68
N VAL A 288 -23.82 22.45 -14.62
CA VAL A 288 -23.41 22.03 -15.98
C VAL A 288 -22.56 23.09 -16.69
N THR A 289 -22.90 24.37 -16.51
CA THR A 289 -22.14 25.50 -17.07
C THR A 289 -20.71 25.57 -16.53
N MET A 290 -20.52 25.36 -15.23
CA MET A 290 -19.20 25.32 -14.61
C MET A 290 -18.42 24.08 -15.06
N ALA A 291 -19.06 22.91 -15.11
CA ALA A 291 -18.44 21.68 -15.60
C ALA A 291 -17.93 21.80 -17.05
N ILE A 292 -18.67 22.51 -17.92
CA ILE A 292 -18.22 22.82 -19.29
C ILE A 292 -16.98 23.72 -19.26
N LEU A 293 -17.01 24.78 -18.46
CA LEU A 293 -15.90 25.72 -18.35
C LEU A 293 -14.63 25.04 -17.82
N LEU A 294 -14.74 24.17 -16.82
CA LEU A 294 -13.62 23.40 -16.29
C LEU A 294 -13.00 22.51 -17.37
N ARG A 295 -13.82 21.77 -18.14
CA ARG A 295 -13.32 20.93 -19.24
C ARG A 295 -12.65 21.73 -20.35
N GLN A 296 -13.15 22.92 -20.68
CA GLN A 296 -12.55 23.81 -21.67
C GLN A 296 -11.15 24.29 -21.26
N ASN A 297 -10.90 24.43 -19.95
CA ASN A 297 -9.61 24.83 -19.38
C ASN A 297 -8.78 23.63 -18.91
N GLU A 298 -9.07 22.42 -19.40
CA GLU A 298 -8.38 21.17 -19.06
C GLU A 298 -8.34 20.83 -17.56
N ILE A 299 -9.32 21.31 -16.80
CA ILE A 299 -9.45 21.04 -15.37
C ILE A 299 -10.26 19.75 -15.18
N GLY A 300 -9.66 18.77 -14.50
CA GLY A 300 -10.37 17.56 -14.08
C GLY A 300 -11.34 17.86 -12.95
N HIS A 301 -12.55 17.33 -12.99
CA HIS A 301 -13.52 17.51 -11.91
C HIS A 301 -14.41 16.28 -11.74
N GLN A 302 -14.78 15.98 -10.50
CA GLN A 302 -15.78 14.99 -10.12
C GLN A 302 -16.32 15.27 -8.72
N SER A 303 -17.36 14.56 -8.30
CA SER A 303 -17.84 14.61 -6.91
C SER A 303 -17.01 13.70 -6.01
N LEU A 304 -16.96 14.00 -4.71
CA LEU A 304 -16.32 13.14 -3.71
C LEU A 304 -16.86 11.71 -3.76
N ALA A 305 -18.16 11.54 -3.92
CA ALA A 305 -18.79 10.23 -4.03
C ALA A 305 -18.30 9.42 -5.23
N VAL A 306 -17.97 10.08 -6.35
CA VAL A 306 -17.35 9.41 -7.51
C VAL A 306 -15.86 9.15 -7.27
N GLN A 307 -15.16 10.09 -6.63
CA GLN A 307 -13.74 9.96 -6.27
C GLN A 307 -13.46 8.76 -5.36
N HIS A 308 -14.39 8.42 -4.48
CA HIS A 308 -14.29 7.32 -3.51
C HIS A 308 -15.36 6.24 -3.71
N ALA A 309 -15.91 6.10 -4.92
CA ALA A 309 -17.00 5.14 -5.20
C ALA A 309 -16.60 3.67 -4.94
N ASP A 310 -15.31 3.37 -5.06
CA ASP A 310 -14.73 2.04 -4.88
C ASP A 310 -13.99 1.88 -3.53
N ASP A 311 -14.15 2.84 -2.61
CA ASP A 311 -13.55 2.77 -1.28
C ASP A 311 -14.54 2.13 -0.29
N ASP A 312 -14.17 0.97 0.25
CA ASP A 312 -14.97 0.31 1.29
C ASP A 312 -14.76 0.97 2.68
N ASP A 313 -13.81 1.92 2.79
CA ASP A 313 -13.55 2.67 4.02
C ASP A 313 -14.39 3.97 4.09
N ASN A 314 -14.96 4.24 5.27
CA ASN A 314 -15.68 5.49 5.55
C ASN A 314 -14.75 6.66 5.89
N LYS A 315 -13.44 6.42 6.10
CA LYS A 315 -12.46 7.46 6.45
C LYS A 315 -12.53 8.69 5.52
N PRO A 316 -12.55 8.58 4.18
CA PRO A 316 -12.61 9.77 3.31
C PRO A 316 -13.87 10.61 3.53
N LEU A 317 -15.03 9.97 3.73
CA LEU A 317 -16.27 10.69 4.01
C LEU A 317 -16.21 11.43 5.35
N ILE A 318 -15.69 10.79 6.40
CA ILE A 318 -15.49 11.42 7.71
C ILE A 318 -14.52 12.60 7.57
N TYR A 319 -13.38 12.39 6.93
CA TYR A 319 -12.35 13.41 6.70
C TYR A 319 -12.90 14.64 5.97
N HIS A 320 -13.61 14.45 4.86
CA HIS A 320 -14.16 15.55 4.09
C HIS A 320 -15.42 16.17 4.69
N SER A 321 -16.06 15.52 5.67
CA SER A 321 -17.17 16.15 6.41
C SER A 321 -16.72 17.42 7.16
N TYR A 322 -15.45 17.49 7.55
CA TYR A 322 -14.83 18.65 8.21
C TYR A 322 -14.56 19.84 7.25
N LEU A 323 -14.88 19.72 5.96
CA LEU A 323 -14.98 20.90 5.09
C LEU A 323 -16.12 21.84 5.53
N TYR A 324 -17.14 21.31 6.19
CA TYR A 324 -18.34 22.06 6.55
C TYR A 324 -18.41 22.30 8.06
N ASP A 325 -19.09 23.37 8.47
CA ASP A 325 -19.36 23.68 9.88
C ASP A 325 -20.37 22.71 10.51
N VAL A 326 -21.34 22.29 9.70
CA VAL A 326 -22.33 21.29 10.06
C VAL A 326 -22.17 20.13 9.09
N PRO A 327 -21.65 18.99 9.55
CA PRO A 327 -21.51 17.79 8.72
C PRO A 327 -22.87 17.32 8.19
N ASP A 328 -22.99 17.24 6.87
CA ASP A 328 -24.13 16.68 6.17
C ASP A 328 -23.61 15.75 5.08
N ILE A 329 -24.03 14.49 5.13
CA ILE A 329 -23.61 13.43 4.21
C ILE A 329 -23.86 13.84 2.77
N LYS A 330 -24.98 14.50 2.47
CA LYS A 330 -25.32 14.90 1.10
C LYS A 330 -24.31 15.92 0.57
N SER A 331 -24.06 17.00 1.30
CA SER A 331 -23.09 18.03 0.91
C SER A 331 -21.69 17.47 0.76
N THR A 332 -21.24 16.62 1.70
CA THR A 332 -19.93 15.96 1.62
C THR A 332 -19.81 15.07 0.40
N LEU A 333 -20.80 14.23 0.12
CA LEU A 333 -20.79 13.36 -1.08
C LEU A 333 -20.76 14.16 -2.39
N THR A 334 -21.40 15.34 -2.40
CA THR A 334 -21.44 16.23 -3.56
C THR A 334 -20.33 17.28 -3.58
N THR A 335 -19.35 17.25 -2.68
CA THR A 335 -18.23 18.21 -2.71
C THR A 335 -17.46 18.08 -4.03
N PRO A 336 -17.20 19.18 -4.76
CA PRO A 336 -16.35 19.16 -5.93
C PRO A 336 -14.90 18.80 -5.56
N PHE A 337 -14.38 17.79 -6.27
CA PHE A 337 -12.99 17.37 -6.26
C PHE A 337 -12.38 17.75 -7.61
N VAL A 338 -11.37 18.60 -7.59
CA VAL A 338 -10.82 19.26 -8.78
C VAL A 338 -9.35 18.92 -8.94
N THR A 339 -8.88 18.72 -10.16
CA THR A 339 -7.47 18.39 -10.47
C THR A 339 -6.90 19.38 -11.48
N LEU A 340 -5.72 19.91 -11.17
CA LEU A 340 -4.94 20.76 -12.07
C LEU A 340 -3.66 20.07 -12.53
N LYS A 341 -3.19 20.45 -13.72
CA LYS A 341 -1.84 20.12 -14.17
C LYS A 341 -0.87 21.18 -13.63
N GLY A 342 0.14 20.74 -12.89
CA GLY A 342 1.20 21.58 -12.34
C GLY A 342 2.26 20.73 -11.63
N GLY A 343 3.39 21.35 -11.27
CA GLY A 343 4.48 20.70 -10.56
C GLY A 343 5.65 21.62 -10.24
N ALA A 344 6.72 21.04 -9.69
CA ALA A 344 7.90 21.74 -9.19
C ALA A 344 8.66 22.50 -10.27
N THR A 345 8.43 22.22 -11.56
CA THR A 345 8.96 22.96 -12.73
C THR A 345 7.88 23.57 -13.64
N THR A 346 6.60 23.29 -13.39
CA THR A 346 5.47 23.74 -14.22
C THR A 346 4.44 24.48 -13.37
N PRO A 347 4.22 25.79 -13.55
CA PRO A 347 3.18 26.52 -12.82
C PRO A 347 1.78 26.04 -13.23
N PHE A 348 0.76 26.37 -12.44
CA PHE A 348 -0.62 26.23 -12.90
C PHE A 348 -0.91 27.20 -14.04
N ASP A 349 -1.76 26.75 -14.97
CA ASP A 349 -2.26 27.57 -16.07
C ASP A 349 -3.07 28.77 -15.51
N PRO A 350 -2.75 30.02 -15.87
CA PRO A 350 -3.50 31.20 -15.45
C PRO A 350 -5.00 31.15 -15.77
N ASP A 351 -5.40 30.61 -16.93
CA ASP A 351 -6.81 30.54 -17.34
C ASP A 351 -7.57 29.50 -16.49
N ALA A 352 -6.87 28.44 -16.10
CA ALA A 352 -7.39 27.46 -15.15
C ALA A 352 -7.58 28.07 -13.76
N LEU A 353 -6.63 28.88 -13.27
CA LEU A 353 -6.75 29.59 -11.98
C LEU A 353 -7.91 30.60 -12.00
N GLU A 354 -8.07 31.37 -13.07
CA GLU A 354 -9.20 32.28 -13.22
C GLU A 354 -10.53 31.51 -13.18
N THR A 355 -10.57 30.34 -13.82
CA THR A 355 -11.74 29.47 -13.80
C THR A 355 -12.04 28.93 -12.41
N LEU A 356 -11.03 28.47 -11.65
CA LEU A 356 -11.22 28.06 -10.25
C LEU A 356 -11.73 29.19 -9.37
N GLY A 357 -11.28 30.43 -9.62
CA GLY A 357 -11.76 31.62 -8.93
C GLY A 357 -13.25 31.90 -9.11
N LYS A 358 -13.90 31.30 -10.12
CA LYS A 358 -15.34 31.43 -10.39
C LYS A 358 -16.18 30.36 -9.68
N ILE A 359 -15.58 29.35 -9.06
CA ILE A 359 -16.31 28.35 -8.27
C ILE A 359 -16.77 28.99 -6.96
N ASP A 360 -18.08 29.00 -6.71
CA ASP A 360 -18.72 29.61 -5.52
C ASP A 360 -18.99 28.60 -4.39
N THR A 361 -18.87 27.30 -4.67
CA THR A 361 -19.01 26.23 -3.68
C THR A 361 -17.65 25.77 -3.13
N PRO A 362 -17.54 25.43 -1.83
CA PRO A 362 -16.34 24.80 -1.27
C PRO A 362 -15.88 23.60 -2.09
N PHE A 363 -14.60 23.55 -2.45
CA PHE A 363 -14.02 22.44 -3.21
C PHE A 363 -12.67 21.99 -2.65
N VAL A 364 -12.25 20.80 -3.08
CA VAL A 364 -10.93 20.23 -2.80
C VAL A 364 -10.10 20.22 -4.07
N LEU A 365 -8.86 20.74 -3.99
CA LEU A 365 -7.89 20.59 -5.06
C LEU A 365 -7.02 19.36 -4.79
N ASN A 366 -7.05 18.41 -5.72
CA ASN A 366 -6.28 17.18 -5.71
C ASN A 366 -5.01 17.32 -6.54
N LEU A 367 -3.87 17.18 -5.88
CA LEU A 367 -2.52 17.15 -6.46
C LEU A 367 -1.80 15.84 -6.11
N THR A 368 -2.51 14.77 -5.78
CA THR A 368 -1.94 13.48 -5.35
C THR A 368 -0.79 13.03 -6.24
N GLY A 369 0.37 12.74 -5.63
CA GLY A 369 1.56 12.23 -6.29
C GLY A 369 2.35 13.25 -7.09
N VAL A 370 2.00 14.54 -7.03
CA VAL A 370 2.72 15.60 -7.73
C VAL A 370 3.97 16.01 -6.96
N ASN A 371 5.06 16.24 -7.68
CA ASN A 371 6.21 16.97 -7.13
C ASN A 371 5.85 18.46 -7.10
N VAL A 372 5.60 19.05 -5.93
CA VAL A 372 5.11 20.42 -5.76
C VAL A 372 6.23 21.40 -5.43
N ALA A 373 5.91 22.70 -5.44
CA ALA A 373 6.79 23.76 -4.97
C ALA A 373 5.93 24.91 -4.40
N ALA A 374 6.51 25.73 -3.52
CA ALA A 374 5.84 26.84 -2.86
C ALA A 374 5.04 27.75 -3.80
N ARG A 375 5.58 28.05 -4.99
CA ARG A 375 4.92 28.91 -5.99
C ARG A 375 3.54 28.41 -6.43
N LEU A 376 3.29 27.10 -6.43
CA LEU A 376 1.99 26.56 -6.79
C LEU A 376 0.92 27.01 -5.79
N PHE A 377 1.25 27.00 -4.49
CA PHE A 377 0.33 27.43 -3.45
C PHE A 377 0.17 28.94 -3.40
N ILE A 378 1.22 29.70 -3.73
CA ILE A 378 1.14 31.17 -3.92
C ILE A 378 0.15 31.51 -5.05
N GLN A 379 0.14 30.74 -6.15
CA GLN A 379 -0.83 30.93 -7.25
C GLN A 379 -2.29 30.68 -6.83
N LEU A 380 -2.53 29.95 -5.73
CA LEU A 380 -3.87 29.68 -5.21
C LEU A 380 -4.36 30.76 -4.22
N GLU A 381 -3.50 31.71 -3.86
CA GLU A 381 -3.89 32.83 -3.00
C GLU A 381 -5.05 33.61 -3.64
N GLY A 382 -6.10 33.86 -2.85
CA GLY A 382 -7.30 34.58 -3.30
C GLY A 382 -8.44 33.70 -3.82
N ILE A 383 -8.22 32.38 -4.04
CA ILE A 383 -9.31 31.45 -4.39
C ILE A 383 -10.14 31.14 -3.14
N LYS A 384 -11.23 31.89 -2.94
CA LYS A 384 -12.02 31.89 -1.69
C LYS A 384 -12.76 30.58 -1.40
N SER A 385 -13.01 29.76 -2.41
CA SER A 385 -13.76 28.51 -2.27
C SER A 385 -12.85 27.28 -2.11
N LEU A 386 -11.53 27.46 -2.08
CA LEU A 386 -10.58 26.37 -1.85
C LEU A 386 -10.57 26.00 -0.36
N TYR A 387 -11.30 24.94 0.00
CA TYR A 387 -11.45 24.51 1.39
C TYR A 387 -10.61 23.27 1.72
N GLY A 388 -10.19 22.52 0.70
CA GLY A 388 -9.34 21.36 0.90
C GLY A 388 -8.18 21.26 -0.07
N LEU A 389 -7.07 20.71 0.40
CA LEU A 389 -5.93 20.28 -0.40
C LEU A 389 -5.68 18.79 -0.17
N ASP A 390 -5.66 18.02 -1.26
CA ASP A 390 -5.24 16.63 -1.25
C ASP A 390 -3.86 16.49 -1.89
N LEU A 391 -2.85 16.30 -1.05
CA LEU A 391 -1.42 16.24 -1.36
C LEU A 391 -0.85 14.85 -1.02
N GLN A 392 -1.68 13.81 -1.04
CA GLN A 392 -1.24 12.44 -0.81
C GLN A 392 -0.07 12.07 -1.74
N PHE A 393 0.96 11.44 -1.20
CA PHE A 393 2.16 11.00 -1.94
C PHE A 393 2.93 12.10 -2.69
N CYS A 394 2.64 13.37 -2.45
CA CYS A 394 3.39 14.49 -3.02
C CYS A 394 4.84 14.52 -2.51
N THR A 395 5.72 15.12 -3.32
CA THR A 395 7.08 15.49 -2.91
C THR A 395 7.27 17.00 -3.02
N GLY A 396 8.31 17.55 -2.38
CA GLY A 396 8.57 19.00 -2.40
C GLY A 396 7.75 19.78 -1.37
N LEU A 397 7.23 19.11 -0.33
CA LEU A 397 6.54 19.74 0.79
C LEU A 397 7.53 20.27 1.85
N ASP A 398 8.40 21.16 1.41
CA ASP A 398 9.38 21.84 2.27
C ASP A 398 8.76 23.00 3.09
N SER A 399 9.59 23.65 3.92
CA SER A 399 9.16 24.79 4.73
C SER A 399 8.56 25.93 3.91
N ALA A 400 9.07 26.21 2.71
CA ALA A 400 8.54 27.27 1.86
C ALA A 400 7.14 26.89 1.32
N ALA A 401 6.94 25.62 0.94
CA ALA A 401 5.64 25.12 0.53
C ALA A 401 4.60 25.21 1.65
N LEU A 402 4.93 24.76 2.86
CA LEU A 402 4.02 24.82 4.01
C LEU A 402 3.78 26.26 4.48
N GLN A 403 4.77 27.16 4.35
CA GLN A 403 4.57 28.58 4.57
C GLN A 403 3.56 29.18 3.57
N ALA A 404 3.64 28.84 2.29
CA ALA A 404 2.66 29.30 1.30
C ALA A 404 1.26 28.72 1.58
N ILE A 405 1.17 27.42 1.93
CA ILE A 405 -0.11 26.79 2.32
C ILE A 405 -0.73 27.50 3.53
N SER A 406 0.08 27.96 4.50
CA SER A 406 -0.43 28.69 5.66
C SER A 406 -1.15 30.01 5.32
N GLN A 407 -0.93 30.57 4.13
CA GLN A 407 -1.60 31.79 3.66
C GLN A 407 -2.99 31.51 3.06
N LEU A 408 -3.34 30.25 2.83
CA LEU A 408 -4.64 29.84 2.31
C LEU A 408 -5.71 29.90 3.42
N SER A 409 -6.18 31.11 3.70
CA SER A 409 -7.02 31.46 4.85
C SER A 409 -8.38 30.75 4.95
N GLN A 410 -8.81 30.03 3.92
CA GLN A 410 -10.08 29.28 3.90
C GLN A 410 -9.87 27.77 4.08
N LEU A 411 -8.62 27.30 4.13
CA LEU A 411 -8.29 25.88 4.15
C LEU A 411 -8.75 25.23 5.45
N ARG A 412 -9.57 24.18 5.32
CA ARG A 412 -10.15 23.39 6.41
C ARG A 412 -9.62 21.96 6.45
N THR A 413 -9.32 21.37 5.29
CA THR A 413 -8.78 20.01 5.21
C THR A 413 -7.45 19.99 4.47
N LEU A 414 -6.41 19.43 5.08
CA LEU A 414 -5.11 19.23 4.44
C LEU A 414 -4.70 17.76 4.55
N ASN A 415 -4.66 17.05 3.42
CA ASN A 415 -4.26 15.65 3.36
C ASN A 415 -2.84 15.57 2.81
N MET A 416 -1.91 15.06 3.60
CA MET A 416 -0.50 14.90 3.21
C MET A 416 -0.05 13.45 3.38
N ALA A 417 -0.97 12.48 3.40
CA ALA A 417 -0.61 11.10 3.69
C ALA A 417 0.44 10.55 2.70
N GLY A 418 1.45 9.87 3.22
CA GLY A 418 2.55 9.27 2.46
C GLY A 418 3.46 10.26 1.72
N SER A 419 3.38 11.56 2.06
CA SER A 419 4.23 12.61 1.47
C SER A 419 5.58 12.77 2.18
N ASP A 420 6.43 13.66 1.66
CA ASP A 420 7.76 13.95 2.19
C ASP A 420 7.84 15.08 3.23
N VAL A 421 6.70 15.53 3.78
CA VAL A 421 6.63 16.59 4.80
C VAL A 421 7.42 16.24 6.06
N THR A 422 8.09 17.25 6.64
CA THR A 422 8.96 17.12 7.83
C THR A 422 8.40 17.85 9.05
N ASP A 423 8.92 17.52 10.23
CA ASP A 423 8.58 18.23 11.48
C ASP A 423 8.86 19.75 11.36
N ASP A 424 9.99 20.13 10.76
CA ASP A 424 10.38 21.53 10.56
C ASP A 424 9.45 22.28 9.60
N ALA A 425 8.91 21.61 8.59
CA ALA A 425 7.96 22.23 7.66
C ALA A 425 6.59 22.45 8.32
N LEU A 426 6.13 21.51 9.16
CA LEU A 426 4.82 21.60 9.82
C LEU A 426 4.68 22.78 10.78
N GLN A 427 5.78 23.32 11.31
CA GLN A 427 5.72 24.48 12.21
C GLN A 427 5.00 25.69 11.58
N HIS A 428 5.06 25.82 10.25
CA HIS A 428 4.45 26.94 9.52
C HIS A 428 2.92 26.88 9.52
N LEU A 429 2.32 25.71 9.73
CA LEU A 429 0.88 25.57 9.83
C LEU A 429 0.34 25.93 11.23
N ALA A 430 1.20 26.09 12.25
CA ALA A 430 0.79 26.31 13.63
C ALA A 430 -0.06 27.58 13.84
N SER A 431 0.02 28.53 12.92
CA SER A 431 -0.78 29.76 12.92
C SER A 431 -2.19 29.56 12.36
N SER A 432 -2.47 28.43 11.70
CA SER A 432 -3.76 28.17 11.07
C SER A 432 -4.91 28.25 12.07
N LYS A 433 -5.92 29.04 11.72
CA LYS A 433 -7.14 29.23 12.51
C LYS A 433 -8.36 28.55 11.92
N THR A 434 -8.21 27.92 10.76
CA THR A 434 -9.31 27.33 9.99
C THR A 434 -9.18 25.84 9.78
N LEU A 435 -7.97 25.27 9.92
CA LEU A 435 -7.73 23.85 9.69
C LEU A 435 -8.48 23.00 10.73
N ARG A 436 -9.25 22.04 10.24
CA ARG A 436 -10.10 21.11 11.02
C ARG A 436 -9.67 19.67 10.86
N ALA A 437 -9.19 19.30 9.68
CA ALA A 437 -8.72 17.95 9.41
C ALA A 437 -7.30 17.96 8.84
N LEU A 438 -6.42 17.22 9.50
CA LEU A 438 -5.03 17.03 9.10
C LEU A 438 -4.75 15.54 9.02
N ASP A 439 -4.43 15.06 7.81
CA ASP A 439 -4.04 13.67 7.58
C ASP A 439 -2.54 13.59 7.30
N LEU A 440 -1.82 12.92 8.19
CA LEU A 440 -0.37 12.67 8.15
C LEU A 440 -0.06 11.17 8.14
N GLU A 441 -1.02 10.35 7.71
CA GLU A 441 -0.85 8.90 7.62
C GLU A 441 0.42 8.57 6.83
N ASN A 442 1.27 7.72 7.39
CA ASN A 442 2.50 7.21 6.77
C ASN A 442 3.51 8.30 6.33
N CYS A 443 3.49 9.51 6.90
CA CYS A 443 4.54 10.52 6.67
C CYS A 443 5.82 10.14 7.42
N GLU A 444 6.87 9.70 6.74
CA GLU A 444 8.05 9.07 7.38
C GLU A 444 8.90 10.03 8.24
N GLN A 445 8.79 11.34 7.99
CA GLN A 445 9.62 12.39 8.61
C GLN A 445 8.88 13.20 9.70
N ILE A 446 7.75 12.68 10.20
CA ILE A 446 6.97 13.28 11.29
C ILE A 446 7.16 12.47 12.58
N SER A 447 7.54 13.17 13.66
CA SER A 447 7.76 12.64 15.00
C SER A 447 7.04 13.46 16.08
N ASP A 448 7.36 13.23 17.36
CA ASP A 448 6.82 14.01 18.48
C ASP A 448 7.09 15.53 18.36
N ALA A 449 8.14 15.93 17.63
CA ALA A 449 8.53 17.33 17.50
C ALA A 449 7.43 18.22 16.90
N SER A 450 6.71 17.73 15.88
CA SER A 450 5.61 18.48 15.25
C SER A 450 4.38 18.64 16.14
N MET A 451 4.20 17.81 17.18
CA MET A 451 2.98 17.83 17.99
C MET A 451 2.82 19.10 18.82
N SER A 452 3.95 19.73 19.21
CA SER A 452 3.94 21.04 19.87
C SER A 452 3.45 22.19 18.97
N HIS A 453 3.52 21.99 17.65
CA HIS A 453 3.01 22.91 16.64
C HIS A 453 1.55 22.61 16.31
N ILE A 454 1.20 21.34 16.13
CA ILE A 454 -0.17 20.89 15.87
C ILE A 454 -1.11 21.25 17.03
N SER A 455 -0.64 21.19 18.28
CA SER A 455 -1.45 21.55 19.44
C SER A 455 -1.92 23.01 19.47
N LYS A 456 -1.33 23.89 18.65
CA LYS A 456 -1.75 25.30 18.49
C LYS A 456 -2.93 25.47 17.53
N MET A 457 -3.26 24.44 16.76
CA MET A 457 -4.39 24.40 15.83
C MET A 457 -5.67 24.02 16.58
N SER A 458 -6.18 24.91 17.45
CA SER A 458 -7.27 24.59 18.39
C SER A 458 -8.63 24.24 17.74
N GLN A 459 -8.78 24.47 16.43
CA GLN A 459 -9.95 24.08 15.65
C GLN A 459 -9.84 22.67 15.06
N LEU A 460 -8.73 21.96 15.29
CA LEU A 460 -8.51 20.63 14.74
C LEU A 460 -9.47 19.61 15.39
N GLN A 461 -10.21 18.91 14.55
CA GLN A 461 -11.20 17.89 14.89
C GLN A 461 -10.78 16.50 14.39
N PHE A 462 -9.98 16.43 13.33
CA PHE A 462 -9.47 15.18 12.77
C PHE A 462 -7.95 15.23 12.68
N LEU A 463 -7.30 14.23 13.27
CA LEU A 463 -5.86 14.03 13.20
C LEU A 463 -5.54 12.56 12.95
N ASP A 464 -5.00 12.26 11.77
CA ASP A 464 -4.50 10.92 11.46
C ASP A 464 -2.97 10.91 11.51
N LEU A 465 -2.42 10.12 12.44
CA LEU A 465 -0.99 9.94 12.66
C LEU A 465 -0.58 8.48 12.47
N LYS A 466 -1.39 7.69 11.76
CA LYS A 466 -1.11 6.28 11.48
C LYS A 466 0.30 6.10 10.93
N LYS A 467 1.01 5.12 11.48
CA LYS A 467 2.30 4.65 11.01
C LYS A 467 2.24 3.15 10.77
N THR A 468 3.03 2.63 9.85
CA THR A 468 3.24 1.20 9.69
C THR A 468 4.40 0.71 10.56
N ALA A 469 4.90 -0.52 10.41
CA ALA A 469 6.11 -0.95 11.14
C ALA A 469 7.40 -0.27 10.62
N PHE A 470 7.32 0.51 9.53
CA PHE A 470 8.48 0.84 8.70
C PHE A 470 9.04 2.24 8.93
N GLU A 471 8.22 3.20 9.34
CA GLU A 471 8.69 4.56 9.62
C GLU A 471 9.61 4.52 10.84
N LYS A 472 10.83 5.05 10.69
CA LYS A 472 11.83 5.11 11.77
C LYS A 472 11.36 6.01 12.92
N LEU A 473 10.71 7.11 12.56
CA LEU A 473 10.11 8.06 13.48
C LEU A 473 8.69 7.62 13.81
N LYS A 474 8.41 7.54 15.10
CA LYS A 474 7.12 7.14 15.67
C LYS A 474 6.66 8.21 16.63
N ILE A 475 5.35 8.31 16.77
CA ILE A 475 4.71 9.08 17.84
C ILE A 475 4.84 8.29 19.14
N THR A 476 5.18 8.96 20.23
CA THR A 476 5.32 8.36 21.57
C THR A 476 4.38 9.01 22.58
N ASP A 477 4.43 8.58 23.84
CA ASP A 477 3.64 9.20 24.91
C ASP A 477 3.96 10.70 25.09
N GLN A 478 5.17 11.14 24.72
CA GLN A 478 5.57 12.55 24.80
C GLN A 478 4.75 13.44 23.86
N ALA A 479 4.41 12.94 22.67
CA ALA A 479 3.50 13.61 21.75
C ALA A 479 2.08 13.76 22.33
N LEU A 480 1.58 12.73 23.01
CA LEU A 480 0.23 12.73 23.57
C LEU A 480 0.07 13.79 24.68
N ILE A 481 1.14 14.06 25.44
CA ILE A 481 1.18 15.20 26.37
C ILE A 481 0.90 16.50 25.61
N SER A 482 1.61 16.73 24.50
CA SER A 482 1.48 17.94 23.67
C SER A 482 0.12 18.05 22.98
N LEU A 483 -0.50 16.94 22.58
CA LEU A 483 -1.80 16.93 21.88
C LEU A 483 -3.00 17.10 22.81
N SER A 484 -2.86 16.83 24.11
CA SER A 484 -3.97 16.90 25.07
C SER A 484 -4.75 18.23 25.15
N PRO A 485 -4.22 19.41 24.76
CA PRO A 485 -5.00 20.65 24.66
C PRO A 485 -5.98 20.72 23.47
N LEU A 486 -5.97 19.76 22.55
CA LEU A 486 -6.86 19.75 21.38
C LEU A 486 -8.26 19.23 21.75
N GLU A 487 -8.96 19.95 22.62
CA GLU A 487 -10.29 19.56 23.15
C GLU A 487 -11.41 19.50 22.09
N SER A 488 -11.14 19.96 20.86
CA SER A 488 -12.05 19.83 19.72
C SER A 488 -11.89 18.50 18.96
N LEU A 489 -10.90 17.67 19.31
CA LEU A 489 -10.57 16.48 18.55
C LEU A 489 -11.66 15.40 18.66
N GLU A 490 -12.18 14.97 17.51
CA GLU A 490 -13.23 13.96 17.35
C GLU A 490 -12.69 12.66 16.74
N TYR A 491 -11.62 12.75 15.96
CA TYR A 491 -10.97 11.62 15.30
C TYR A 491 -9.47 11.63 15.57
N LEU A 492 -8.96 10.54 16.15
CA LEU A 492 -7.54 10.32 16.38
C LEU A 492 -7.13 8.91 15.96
N ASN A 493 -6.18 8.83 15.05
CA ASN A 493 -5.59 7.56 14.63
C ASN A 493 -4.10 7.51 15.02
N LEU A 494 -3.77 6.56 15.91
CA LEU A 494 -2.42 6.33 16.42
C LEU A 494 -1.88 4.96 16.01
N TYR A 495 -2.52 4.27 15.07
CA TYR A 495 -2.13 2.96 14.59
C TYR A 495 -0.62 2.84 14.38
N GLY A 496 0.00 1.78 14.90
CA GLY A 496 1.42 1.44 14.66
C GLY A 496 2.45 2.41 15.24
N ASN A 497 2.06 3.27 16.18
CA ASN A 497 2.95 4.15 16.93
C ASN A 497 3.48 3.51 18.22
N ARG A 498 4.42 4.18 18.88
CA ARG A 498 5.08 3.72 20.12
C ARG A 498 4.46 4.37 21.36
N VAL A 499 3.13 4.28 21.46
CA VAL A 499 2.37 4.77 22.61
C VAL A 499 2.08 3.62 23.59
N SER A 500 1.94 3.95 24.87
CA SER A 500 1.75 2.99 25.97
C SER A 500 0.62 3.44 26.92
N ASP A 501 0.40 2.67 27.99
CA ASP A 501 -0.57 3.02 29.03
C ASP A 501 -0.34 4.42 29.62
N SER A 502 0.93 4.84 29.70
CA SER A 502 1.30 6.17 30.19
C SER A 502 0.79 7.31 29.30
N GLY A 503 0.65 7.07 27.99
CA GLY A 503 0.08 8.06 27.08
C GLY A 503 -1.43 8.17 27.17
N MET A 504 -2.13 7.10 27.56
CA MET A 504 -3.61 7.04 27.52
C MET A 504 -4.27 8.01 28.50
N VAL A 505 -3.60 8.36 29.60
CA VAL A 505 -4.09 9.40 30.54
C VAL A 505 -4.18 10.78 29.89
N HIS A 506 -3.42 11.03 28.84
CA HIS A 506 -3.48 12.28 28.07
C HIS A 506 -4.54 12.22 26.98
N VAL A 507 -4.69 11.07 26.32
CA VAL A 507 -5.78 10.83 25.34
C VAL A 507 -7.14 10.94 26.02
N ALA A 508 -7.28 10.48 27.26
CA ALA A 508 -8.51 10.56 28.05
C ALA A 508 -9.03 11.99 28.29
N LYS A 509 -8.20 13.02 28.05
CA LYS A 509 -8.61 14.43 28.14
C LYS A 509 -9.34 14.92 26.89
N LEU A 510 -9.26 14.19 25.79
CA LEU A 510 -9.88 14.52 24.51
C LEU A 510 -11.33 13.99 24.49
N ASP A 511 -12.17 14.53 25.39
CA ASP A 511 -13.50 13.99 25.72
C ASP A 511 -14.50 14.00 24.55
N LYS A 512 -14.24 14.78 23.50
CA LYS A 512 -15.02 14.80 22.24
C LYS A 512 -14.68 13.68 21.27
N LEU A 513 -13.67 12.84 21.55
CA LEU A 513 -13.30 11.74 20.67
C LEU A 513 -14.48 10.82 20.39
N GLN A 514 -14.71 10.58 19.11
CA GLN A 514 -15.71 9.65 18.56
C GLN A 514 -15.02 8.46 17.87
N PHE A 515 -13.85 8.67 17.29
CA PHE A 515 -13.03 7.62 16.68
C PHE A 515 -11.64 7.61 17.33
N LEU A 516 -11.22 6.43 17.78
CA LEU A 516 -9.89 6.19 18.30
C LEU A 516 -9.35 4.86 17.77
N ASP A 517 -8.23 4.92 17.06
CA ASP A 517 -7.49 3.73 16.64
C ASP A 517 -6.16 3.64 17.39
N LEU A 518 -6.04 2.59 18.20
CA LEU A 518 -4.86 2.22 18.99
C LEU A 518 -4.38 0.83 18.57
N SER A 519 -4.54 0.45 17.31
CA SER A 519 -4.07 -0.86 16.84
C SER A 519 -2.55 -0.87 16.69
N LEU A 520 -1.92 -2.03 16.93
CA LEU A 520 -0.45 -2.19 16.87
C LEU A 520 0.34 -1.21 17.75
N VAL A 521 -0.21 -0.80 18.90
CA VAL A 521 0.52 -0.01 19.90
C VAL A 521 0.78 -0.82 21.17
N GLY A 522 1.46 -0.22 22.15
CA GLY A 522 2.01 -0.92 23.32
C GLY A 522 1.10 -0.99 24.55
N ILE A 523 -0.21 -0.82 24.44
CA ILE A 523 -1.12 -0.70 25.60
C ILE A 523 -1.55 -2.06 26.20
N THR A 524 -1.98 -2.03 27.46
CA THR A 524 -2.56 -3.14 28.23
C THR A 524 -3.96 -2.76 28.72
N ASP A 525 -4.57 -3.63 29.53
CA ASP A 525 -5.84 -3.36 30.19
C ASP A 525 -5.84 -2.04 30.98
N LYS A 526 -4.69 -1.63 31.54
CA LYS A 526 -4.54 -0.33 32.25
C LYS A 526 -4.71 0.86 31.31
N GLY A 527 -4.18 0.76 30.09
CA GLY A 527 -4.35 1.78 29.07
C GLY A 527 -5.81 1.93 28.68
N VAL A 528 -6.52 0.81 28.46
CA VAL A 528 -7.97 0.83 28.18
C VAL A 528 -8.75 1.40 29.36
N GLN A 529 -8.40 1.03 30.60
CA GLN A 529 -9.02 1.58 31.81
C GLN A 529 -8.87 3.10 31.89
N ALA A 530 -7.71 3.64 31.54
CA ALA A 530 -7.48 5.09 31.54
C ALA A 530 -8.39 5.86 30.56
N LEU A 531 -8.88 5.20 29.51
CA LEU A 531 -9.77 5.80 28.50
C LEU A 531 -11.23 5.91 28.95
N GLN A 532 -11.61 5.41 30.14
CA GLN A 532 -12.98 5.44 30.65
C GLN A 532 -13.70 6.81 30.52
N PRO A 533 -13.03 7.98 30.65
CA PRO A 533 -13.69 9.28 30.46
C PRO A 533 -14.25 9.54 29.05
N LEU A 534 -13.79 8.81 28.02
CA LEU A 534 -14.14 9.04 26.61
C LEU A 534 -15.54 8.51 26.25
N SER A 535 -16.56 9.06 26.91
CA SER A 535 -17.96 8.64 26.77
C SER A 535 -18.61 8.92 25.41
N ASN A 536 -17.94 9.72 24.55
CA ASN A 536 -18.40 10.02 23.19
C ASN A 536 -17.92 9.01 22.13
N LEU A 537 -17.08 8.04 22.50
CA LEU A 537 -16.53 7.06 21.55
C LEU A 537 -17.63 6.27 20.85
N ARG A 538 -17.51 6.21 19.51
CA ARG A 538 -18.34 5.45 18.58
C ARG A 538 -17.57 4.34 17.90
N SER A 539 -16.27 4.51 17.70
CA SER A 539 -15.39 3.52 17.11
C SER A 539 -14.11 3.42 17.92
N LEU A 540 -13.80 2.23 18.41
CA LEU A 540 -12.57 1.92 19.12
C LEU A 540 -11.90 0.70 18.49
N LYS A 541 -10.69 0.89 17.96
CA LYS A 541 -9.90 -0.18 17.34
C LYS A 541 -8.68 -0.50 18.19
N LEU A 542 -8.53 -1.78 18.52
CA LEU A 542 -7.53 -2.35 19.43
C LEU A 542 -6.84 -3.59 18.82
N LEU A 543 -6.75 -3.67 17.49
CA LEU A 543 -6.17 -4.80 16.76
C LEU A 543 -4.70 -4.99 17.17
N TYR A 544 -4.35 -6.22 17.59
CA TYR A 544 -2.97 -6.65 17.90
C TYR A 544 -2.17 -5.60 18.70
N ASN A 545 -2.60 -5.29 19.92
CA ASN A 545 -1.88 -4.38 20.84
C ASN A 545 -0.55 -4.94 21.40
N THR A 546 0.17 -5.69 20.59
CA THR A 546 1.33 -6.48 20.97
C THR A 546 2.56 -5.94 20.25
N GLY A 547 3.57 -5.51 21.02
CA GLY A 547 4.95 -5.78 20.58
C GLY A 547 5.14 -7.30 20.46
N PHE A 548 6.19 -7.79 19.80
CA PHE A 548 6.43 -9.20 19.44
C PHE A 548 6.38 -10.29 20.55
N ALA A 549 5.82 -10.02 21.74
CA ALA A 549 5.76 -10.85 22.93
C ALA A 549 4.34 -11.37 23.30
N GLY A 550 3.34 -11.30 22.41
CA GLY A 550 1.99 -11.86 22.62
C GLY A 550 0.93 -10.88 23.17
N PRO A 551 -0.35 -11.31 23.25
CA PRO A 551 -1.52 -10.46 23.55
C PRO A 551 -1.49 -9.82 24.94
N LYS A 552 -1.62 -8.49 24.99
CA LYS A 552 -1.56 -7.68 26.22
C LYS A 552 -2.92 -7.27 26.81
N LEU A 553 -3.99 -7.43 26.03
CA LEU A 553 -5.36 -7.15 26.47
C LEU A 553 -6.03 -8.46 26.90
N THR A 554 -6.73 -8.42 28.03
CA THR A 554 -7.39 -9.58 28.65
C THR A 554 -8.84 -9.24 29.01
N ASP A 555 -9.56 -10.20 29.62
CA ASP A 555 -10.90 -9.98 30.16
C ASP A 555 -11.00 -8.77 31.12
N ALA A 556 -9.90 -8.35 31.75
CA ALA A 556 -9.89 -7.21 32.68
C ALA A 556 -10.32 -5.89 32.03
N CYS A 557 -9.96 -5.63 30.77
CA CYS A 557 -10.36 -4.40 30.08
C CYS A 557 -11.85 -4.36 29.69
N MET A 558 -12.51 -5.52 29.63
CA MET A 558 -13.88 -5.63 29.12
C MET A 558 -14.88 -4.85 29.98
N SER A 559 -14.64 -4.77 31.30
CA SER A 559 -15.45 -3.93 32.19
C SER A 559 -15.47 -2.45 31.78
N THR A 560 -14.31 -1.89 31.41
CA THR A 560 -14.22 -0.53 30.90
C THR A 560 -14.81 -0.40 29.50
N LEU A 561 -14.55 -1.38 28.62
CA LEU A 561 -15.14 -1.39 27.28
C LEU A 561 -16.67 -1.36 27.34
N ALA A 562 -17.27 -2.04 28.33
CA ALA A 562 -18.70 -2.03 28.59
C ALA A 562 -19.25 -0.61 28.80
N ASP A 563 -18.49 0.30 29.38
CA ASP A 563 -18.94 1.66 29.74
C ASP A 563 -19.09 2.57 28.52
N PHE A 564 -18.47 2.24 27.37
CA PHE A 564 -18.59 3.01 26.14
C PHE A 564 -19.93 2.73 25.42
N LYS A 565 -21.04 3.20 26.02
CA LYS A 565 -22.42 2.92 25.57
C LYS A 565 -22.76 3.47 24.17
N ARG A 566 -21.89 4.29 23.60
CA ARG A 566 -22.05 4.88 22.25
C ARG A 566 -21.27 4.14 21.16
N LEU A 567 -20.53 3.07 21.49
CA LEU A 567 -19.80 2.29 20.50
C LEU A 567 -20.74 1.65 19.47
N ASN A 568 -20.42 1.91 18.21
CA ASN A 568 -20.99 1.29 17.02
C ASN A 568 -20.01 0.30 16.38
N HIS A 569 -18.70 0.51 16.58
CA HIS A 569 -17.63 -0.37 16.10
C HIS A 569 -16.63 -0.65 17.21
N LEU A 570 -16.38 -1.94 17.46
CA LEU A 570 -15.32 -2.41 18.35
C LEU A 570 -14.49 -3.46 17.62
N ASN A 571 -13.17 -3.25 17.61
CA ASN A 571 -12.21 -4.25 17.13
C ASN A 571 -11.27 -4.62 18.27
N ILE A 572 -11.27 -5.88 18.69
CA ILE A 572 -10.36 -6.44 19.70
C ILE A 572 -9.63 -7.68 19.15
N VAL A 573 -9.36 -7.67 17.85
CA VAL A 573 -8.70 -8.77 17.15
C VAL A 573 -7.33 -9.04 17.78
N GLY A 574 -7.07 -10.31 18.08
CA GLY A 574 -5.84 -10.75 18.72
C GLY A 574 -5.73 -10.41 20.20
N ALA A 575 -6.78 -9.94 20.87
CA ALA A 575 -6.80 -9.81 22.33
C ALA A 575 -6.97 -11.18 23.02
N ASN A 576 -6.38 -11.35 24.20
CA ASN A 576 -6.53 -12.55 25.03
C ASN A 576 -7.79 -12.49 25.91
N VAL A 577 -8.91 -12.12 25.29
CA VAL A 577 -10.24 -12.09 25.92
C VAL A 577 -10.90 -13.45 25.72
N THR A 578 -11.57 -13.95 26.75
CA THR A 578 -12.12 -15.31 26.80
C THR A 578 -13.63 -15.30 26.97
N SER A 579 -14.25 -16.49 27.00
CA SER A 579 -15.68 -16.69 27.23
C SER A 579 -16.20 -16.03 28.52
N ASP A 580 -15.33 -15.76 29.50
CA ASP A 580 -15.67 -15.09 30.76
C ASP A 580 -16.25 -13.68 30.54
N SER A 581 -15.85 -13.00 29.47
CA SER A 581 -16.34 -11.65 29.14
C SER A 581 -17.57 -11.61 28.24
N THR A 582 -18.15 -12.75 27.87
CA THR A 582 -19.28 -12.84 26.93
C THR A 582 -20.47 -11.95 27.34
N ASP A 583 -20.76 -11.89 28.63
CA ASP A 583 -21.92 -11.14 29.14
C ASP A 583 -21.71 -9.62 29.13
N THR A 584 -20.48 -9.12 28.95
CA THR A 584 -20.16 -7.70 28.83
C THR A 584 -20.87 -7.05 27.63
N PHE A 585 -20.99 -7.81 26.54
CA PHE A 585 -21.61 -7.35 25.29
C PHE A 585 -23.10 -7.01 25.44
N LYS A 586 -23.80 -7.51 26.48
CA LYS A 586 -25.20 -7.13 26.80
C LYS A 586 -25.40 -5.63 26.92
N SER A 587 -24.35 -4.91 27.31
CA SER A 587 -24.38 -3.48 27.57
C SER A 587 -24.05 -2.61 26.35
N LEU A 588 -23.47 -3.21 25.30
CA LEU A 588 -22.98 -2.53 24.08
C LEU A 588 -24.00 -2.56 22.95
N LYS A 589 -25.25 -2.19 23.26
CA LYS A 589 -26.44 -2.35 22.39
C LYS A 589 -26.41 -1.54 21.08
N ARG A 590 -25.42 -0.65 20.91
CA ARG A 590 -25.25 0.17 19.71
C ARG A 590 -24.27 -0.40 18.71
N LEU A 591 -23.59 -1.49 19.05
CA LEU A 591 -22.66 -2.14 18.14
C LEU A 591 -23.38 -2.54 16.85
N THR A 592 -22.74 -2.22 15.74
CA THR A 592 -23.13 -2.60 14.38
C THR A 592 -22.04 -3.44 13.72
N GLN A 593 -20.80 -3.29 14.19
CA GLN A 593 -19.65 -4.07 13.75
C GLN A 593 -18.79 -4.48 14.95
N LEU A 594 -18.45 -5.77 15.03
CA LEU A 594 -17.64 -6.35 16.08
C LEU A 594 -16.63 -7.33 15.47
N GLU A 595 -15.34 -7.09 15.70
CA GLU A 595 -14.25 -7.92 15.17
C GLU A 595 -13.52 -8.64 16.31
N LEU A 596 -13.57 -9.97 16.29
CA LEU A 596 -13.12 -10.90 17.35
C LEU A 596 -12.12 -11.96 16.86
N GLN A 597 -11.57 -11.80 15.66
CA GLN A 597 -10.59 -12.73 15.11
C GLN A 597 -9.42 -12.92 16.08
N TYR A 598 -8.92 -14.15 16.19
CA TYR A 598 -7.81 -14.50 17.07
C TYR A 598 -7.98 -14.19 18.57
N THR A 599 -9.22 -14.03 19.04
CA THR A 599 -9.58 -14.03 20.47
C THR A 599 -9.91 -15.44 20.98
N GLY A 600 -10.07 -15.59 22.30
CA GLY A 600 -10.46 -16.83 22.98
C GLY A 600 -11.95 -17.20 22.90
N PHE A 601 -12.79 -16.43 22.21
CA PHE A 601 -14.22 -16.77 22.01
C PHE A 601 -14.38 -17.96 21.07
N ASN A 602 -15.17 -18.95 21.48
CA ASN A 602 -15.54 -20.11 20.66
C ASN A 602 -16.89 -19.88 19.95
N ALA A 603 -17.33 -20.84 19.11
CA ALA A 603 -18.57 -20.72 18.34
C ALA A 603 -19.83 -20.50 19.21
N SER A 604 -19.93 -21.17 20.36
CA SER A 604 -21.05 -21.00 21.30
C SER A 604 -21.06 -19.62 21.94
N ASP A 605 -19.89 -19.03 22.19
CA ASP A 605 -19.82 -17.65 22.68
C ASP A 605 -20.31 -16.67 21.61
N ILE A 606 -19.93 -16.86 20.35
CA ILE A 606 -20.39 -16.01 19.24
C ILE A 606 -21.89 -16.07 19.07
N GLU A 607 -22.50 -17.25 19.12
CA GLU A 607 -23.97 -17.39 19.10
C GLU A 607 -24.61 -16.59 20.25
N LYS A 608 -24.06 -16.70 21.46
CA LYS A 608 -24.55 -15.98 22.64
C LYS A 608 -24.36 -14.45 22.52
N ILE A 609 -23.23 -13.98 21.97
CA ILE A 609 -23.00 -12.56 21.69
C ILE A 609 -23.99 -12.06 20.63
N GLN A 610 -24.22 -12.83 19.56
CA GLN A 610 -25.21 -12.50 18.52
C GLN A 610 -26.62 -12.40 19.09
N MET A 611 -26.99 -13.24 20.07
CA MET A 611 -28.27 -13.11 20.77
C MET A 611 -28.40 -11.79 21.56
N TYR A 612 -27.31 -11.27 22.11
CA TYR A 612 -27.30 -9.96 22.78
C TYR A 612 -27.32 -8.79 21.79
N LEU A 613 -26.77 -9.01 20.59
CA LEU A 613 -26.49 -8.02 19.57
C LEU A 613 -27.00 -8.50 18.19
N PRO A 614 -28.32 -8.66 18.00
CA PRO A 614 -28.89 -9.35 16.84
C PRO A 614 -28.54 -8.69 15.49
N ASP A 615 -28.38 -7.37 15.46
CA ASP A 615 -28.12 -6.59 14.25
C ASP A 615 -26.62 -6.27 14.02
N THR A 616 -25.72 -6.80 14.87
CA THR A 616 -24.28 -6.57 14.74
C THR A 616 -23.67 -7.57 13.75
N LEU A 617 -22.86 -7.07 12.82
CA LEU A 617 -21.96 -7.89 12.02
C LEU A 617 -20.77 -8.32 12.88
N ILE A 618 -20.73 -9.60 13.24
CA ILE A 618 -19.62 -10.21 13.98
C ILE A 618 -18.68 -10.91 13.00
N VAL A 619 -17.40 -10.50 13.01
CA VAL A 619 -16.33 -11.17 12.27
C VAL A 619 -15.47 -11.96 13.25
N LYS A 620 -15.32 -13.27 13.04
CA LYS A 620 -14.60 -14.17 13.96
C LYS A 620 -13.52 -14.98 13.27
#